data_AF-A0A202DZ26-F1
#
_entry.id   AF-A0A202DZ26-F1
#
_cell.length_a   1.000
_cell.length_b   1.000
_cell.length_c   1.000
_cell.angle_alpha   90.00
_cell.angle_beta   90.00
_cell.angle_gamma   90.00
#
_symmetry.space_group_name_H-M   'P 1'
#
loop_
_entity.id
_entity.type
_entity.pdbx_description
1 polymer ?
#
loop_
_entity_poly.entity_id
_entity_poly.type
_entity_poly.pdbx_seq_one_letter_code
_entity_poly.pdbx_strand_id
1 'polypeptide(L)'
;MQILIDFQKKYALWIVLVGLILTIFLAPRALKLLTKIATNLVNLLPNTYPNVIVNDEIGKKFKNSNNLFLIIYSEDPTSNLTATIKTKEYLEKLEEVESVLIEKPGYDFFDKSKFMLVGLNDLYKIKDQLKKQIHKKKLGGLYIDFEDDSGEKEKTFEDSIKEYRERFTTSGIS
;
A
#
# COMPACT_ATOMS: atom_id res chain seq x y z
N MET A 1 -34.44 -51.47 18.33
CA MET A 1 -34.52 -50.55 17.17
C MET A 1 -35.96 -50.25 16.74
N GLN A 2 -36.86 -51.24 16.67
CA GLN A 2 -38.27 -51.03 16.28
C GLN A 2 -39.07 -50.10 17.22
N ILE A 3 -38.87 -50.18 18.55
CA ILE A 3 -39.53 -49.33 19.55
C ILE A 3 -39.28 -47.82 19.31
N LEU A 4 -38.07 -47.46 18.88
CA LEU A 4 -37.69 -46.07 18.55
C LEU A 4 -38.40 -45.56 17.29
N ILE A 5 -38.56 -46.44 16.29
CA ILE A 5 -39.22 -46.13 15.02
C ILE A 5 -40.73 -45.96 15.23
N ASP A 6 -41.34 -46.81 16.06
CA ASP A 6 -42.77 -46.73 16.37
C ASP A 6 -43.09 -45.50 17.24
N PHE A 7 -42.18 -45.14 18.16
CA PHE A 7 -42.28 -43.89 18.93
C PHE A 7 -42.12 -42.65 18.04
N GLN A 8 -41.17 -42.68 17.09
CA GLN A 8 -41.00 -41.60 16.11
C GLN A 8 -42.23 -41.43 15.23
N LYS A 9 -42.86 -42.53 14.76
CA LYS A 9 -44.08 -42.45 13.94
C LYS A 9 -45.26 -41.90 14.73
N LYS A 10 -45.43 -42.30 16.00
CA LYS A 10 -46.54 -41.85 16.84
C LYS A 10 -46.44 -40.37 17.23
N TYR A 11 -45.22 -39.87 17.45
CA TYR A 11 -44.96 -38.49 17.88
C TYR A 11 -44.27 -37.63 16.81
N ALA A 12 -44.35 -38.04 15.53
CA ALA A 12 -43.64 -37.38 14.42
C ALA A 12 -43.91 -35.87 14.37
N LEU A 13 -45.17 -35.47 14.54
CA LEU A 13 -45.58 -34.07 14.51
C LEU A 13 -44.96 -33.28 15.68
N TRP A 14 -44.97 -33.85 16.89
CA TRP A 14 -44.36 -33.23 18.07
C TRP A 14 -42.84 -33.10 17.94
N ILE A 15 -42.17 -34.12 17.39
CA ILE A 15 -40.71 -34.09 17.18
C ILE A 15 -40.35 -32.99 16.18
N VAL A 16 -41.10 -32.86 15.07
CA VAL A 16 -40.89 -31.79 14.09
C VAL A 16 -41.14 -30.42 14.71
N LEU A 17 -42.19 -30.27 15.52
CA LEU A 17 -42.56 -29.01 16.13
C LEU A 17 -41.54 -28.56 17.18
N VAL A 18 -41.07 -29.50 18.03
CA VAL A 18 -39.97 -29.24 18.97
C VAL A 18 -38.68 -28.92 18.24
N GLY A 19 -38.36 -29.64 17.17
CA GLY A 19 -37.19 -29.37 16.32
C GLY A 19 -37.23 -27.96 15.73
N LEU A 20 -38.38 -27.53 15.20
CA LEU A 20 -38.58 -26.21 14.61
C LEU A 20 -38.45 -25.09 15.66
N ILE A 21 -39.03 -25.28 16.85
CA ILE A 21 -38.86 -24.36 17.98
C ILE A 21 -37.38 -24.27 18.39
N LEU A 22 -36.69 -25.42 18.47
CA LEU A 22 -35.26 -25.45 18.80
C LEU A 22 -34.44 -24.70 17.74
N THR A 23 -34.72 -24.92 16.46
CA THR A 23 -34.04 -24.23 15.36
C THR A 23 -34.24 -22.72 15.44
N ILE A 24 -35.48 -22.25 15.67
CA ILE A 24 -35.76 -20.82 15.83
C ILE A 24 -35.03 -20.23 17.05
N PHE A 25 -34.94 -20.99 18.14
CA PHE A 25 -34.26 -20.55 19.35
C PHE A 25 -32.72 -20.52 19.20
N LEU A 26 -32.15 -21.47 18.46
CA LEU A 26 -30.70 -21.55 18.22
C LEU A 26 -30.23 -20.64 17.08
N ALA A 27 -31.09 -20.35 16.10
CA ALA A 27 -30.78 -19.50 14.94
C ALA A 27 -30.14 -18.14 15.32
N PRO A 28 -30.68 -17.34 16.25
CA PRO A 28 -30.07 -16.05 16.59
C PRO A 28 -28.67 -16.20 17.23
N ARG A 29 -28.42 -17.28 17.97
CA ARG A 29 -27.09 -17.58 18.53
C ARG A 29 -26.10 -17.97 17.43
N ALA A 30 -26.52 -18.81 16.48
CA ALA A 30 -25.68 -19.19 15.35
C ALA A 30 -25.35 -17.99 14.46
N LEU A 31 -26.34 -17.14 14.16
CA LEU A 31 -26.15 -15.91 13.40
C LEU A 31 -25.19 -14.94 14.10
N LYS A 32 -25.29 -14.78 15.42
CA LYS A 32 -24.38 -13.94 16.21
C LYS A 32 -22.93 -14.47 16.21
N LEU A 33 -22.75 -15.77 16.02
CA LEU A 33 -21.43 -16.39 15.97
C LEU A 33 -20.80 -16.23 14.58
N LEU A 34 -21.61 -16.38 13.52
CA LEU A 34 -21.20 -16.13 12.14
C LEU A 34 -20.83 -14.67 11.88
N THR A 35 -21.54 -13.71 12.48
CA THR A 35 -21.18 -12.28 12.37
C THR A 35 -19.93 -11.91 13.15
N LYS A 36 -19.49 -12.77 14.07
CA LYS A 36 -18.31 -12.56 14.93
C LYS A 36 -17.14 -13.46 14.57
N ILE A 37 -17.11 -14.01 13.36
CA ILE A 37 -15.95 -14.78 12.89
C ILE A 37 -14.72 -13.89 13.03
N ALA A 38 -13.81 -14.29 13.92
CA ALA A 38 -12.61 -13.55 14.23
C ALA A 38 -11.66 -13.64 13.03
N THR A 39 -11.69 -12.64 12.16
CA THR A 39 -10.78 -12.52 11.00
C THR A 39 -9.36 -12.16 11.43
N ASN A 40 -9.13 -11.86 12.70
CA ASN A 40 -7.80 -11.59 13.22
C ASN A 40 -7.11 -12.89 13.62
N LEU A 41 -6.17 -13.34 12.76
CA LEU A 41 -5.34 -14.53 12.95
C LEU A 41 -4.61 -14.55 14.31
N VAL A 42 -4.33 -13.39 14.89
CA VAL A 42 -3.66 -13.27 16.20
C VAL A 42 -4.51 -13.84 17.33
N ASN A 43 -5.85 -13.80 17.21
CA ASN A 43 -6.76 -14.33 18.22
C ASN A 43 -6.82 -15.88 18.24
N LEU A 44 -6.18 -16.55 17.27
CA LEU A 44 -6.04 -18.01 17.27
C LEU A 44 -4.89 -18.48 18.17
N LEU A 45 -3.99 -17.57 18.56
CA LEU A 45 -2.86 -17.87 19.41
C LEU A 45 -3.19 -17.55 20.88
N PRO A 46 -2.70 -18.37 21.84
CA PRO A 46 -2.80 -18.05 23.26
C PRO A 46 -2.14 -16.71 23.61
N ASN A 47 -2.77 -15.95 24.52
CA ASN A 47 -2.26 -14.65 24.98
C ASN A 47 -0.96 -14.72 25.80
N THR A 48 -0.41 -15.91 26.03
CA THR A 48 0.84 -16.13 26.76
C THR A 48 2.10 -16.02 25.86
N TYR A 49 1.94 -16.01 24.54
CA TYR A 49 3.07 -15.89 23.64
C TYR A 49 3.63 -14.45 23.61
N PRO A 50 4.96 -14.26 23.70
CA PRO A 50 5.58 -12.93 23.69
C PRO A 50 5.18 -12.08 22.48
N ASN A 51 5.05 -12.69 21.30
CA ASN A 51 4.68 -11.99 20.07
C ASN A 51 3.25 -11.42 20.10
N VAL A 52 2.32 -12.09 20.80
CA VAL A 52 0.94 -11.63 20.97
C VAL A 52 0.90 -10.43 21.91
N ILE A 53 1.68 -10.48 23.00
CA ILE A 53 1.79 -9.39 23.99
C ILE A 53 2.37 -8.13 23.34
N VAL A 54 3.48 -8.26 22.60
CA VAL A 54 4.09 -7.12 21.89
C VAL A 54 3.14 -6.54 20.85
N ASN A 55 2.42 -7.38 20.10
CA ASN A 55 1.44 -6.91 19.13
C ASN A 55 0.26 -6.18 19.79
N ASP A 56 -0.22 -6.66 20.93
CA ASP A 56 -1.27 -5.99 21.72
C ASP A 56 -0.79 -4.66 22.29
N GLU A 57 0.46 -4.57 22.75
CA GLU A 57 1.08 -3.31 23.19
C GLU A 57 1.22 -2.30 22.04
N ILE A 58 1.63 -2.75 20.86
CA ILE A 58 1.71 -1.91 19.65
C ILE A 58 0.31 -1.43 19.28
N GLY A 59 -0.69 -2.31 19.22
CA GLY A 59 -2.08 -1.92 18.90
C GLY A 59 -2.71 -0.97 19.92
N LYS A 60 -2.32 -1.05 21.21
CA LYS A 60 -2.75 -0.10 22.25
C LYS A 60 -2.10 1.28 22.09
N LYS A 61 -0.82 1.32 21.72
CA LYS A 61 -0.09 2.59 21.50
C LYS A 61 -0.48 3.26 20.19
N PHE A 62 -0.62 2.45 19.15
CA PHE A 62 -1.04 2.84 17.82
C PHE A 62 -2.49 2.39 17.65
N LYS A 63 -3.43 3.20 18.17
CA LYS A 63 -4.90 3.02 18.02
C LYS A 63 -5.21 2.21 16.76
N ASN A 64 -5.85 1.05 16.90
CA ASN A 64 -6.26 0.13 15.81
C ASN A 64 -6.58 0.88 14.52
N SER A 65 -5.57 1.05 13.68
CA SER A 65 -5.72 1.74 12.41
C SER A 65 -6.00 0.66 11.41
N ASN A 66 -7.29 0.38 11.21
CA ASN A 66 -7.76 -0.48 10.13
C ASN A 66 -7.56 0.27 8.80
N ASN A 67 -6.29 0.49 8.46
CA ASN A 67 -5.89 1.20 7.26
C ASN A 67 -5.95 0.22 6.10
N LEU A 68 -6.73 0.58 5.08
CA LEU A 68 -6.69 -0.10 3.79
C LEU A 68 -5.66 0.59 2.91
N PHE A 69 -4.64 -0.16 2.49
CA PHE A 69 -3.65 0.33 1.53
C PHE A 69 -4.09 -0.07 0.11
N LEU A 70 -4.39 0.92 -0.71
CA LEU A 70 -4.66 0.72 -2.13
C LEU A 70 -3.42 1.09 -2.95
N ILE A 71 -2.91 0.13 -3.72
CA ILE A 71 -1.75 0.33 -4.60
C ILE A 71 -2.25 0.31 -6.04
N ILE A 72 -2.09 1.43 -6.75
CA ILE A 72 -2.47 1.56 -8.16
C ILE A 72 -1.19 1.45 -9.00
N TYR A 73 -1.22 0.56 -9.98
CA TYR A 73 -0.10 0.32 -10.89
C TYR A 73 -0.53 0.50 -12.35
N SER A 74 0.38 1.08 -13.12
CA SER A 74 0.28 1.38 -14.55
C SER A 74 1.69 1.59 -15.07
N GLU A 75 1.93 1.26 -16.34
CA GLU A 75 3.21 1.46 -17.01
C GLU A 75 3.55 2.94 -17.18
N ASP A 76 2.53 3.80 -17.31
CA ASP A 76 2.69 5.25 -17.41
C ASP A 76 2.58 5.93 -16.03
N PRO A 77 3.64 6.62 -15.58
CA PRO A 77 3.63 7.37 -14.32
C PRO A 77 2.52 8.43 -14.23
N THR A 78 2.18 9.08 -15.35
CA THR A 78 1.19 10.17 -15.33
C THR A 78 -0.23 9.65 -15.17
N SER A 79 -0.52 8.51 -15.79
CA SER A 79 -1.76 7.75 -15.60
C SER A 79 -1.94 7.27 -14.16
N ASN A 80 -0.88 6.77 -13.50
CA ASN A 80 -0.94 6.37 -12.08
C ASN A 80 -1.29 7.52 -11.16
N LEU A 81 -0.67 8.68 -11.35
CA LEU A 81 -0.95 9.86 -10.54
C LEU A 81 -2.41 10.30 -10.71
N THR A 82 -2.88 10.36 -11.95
CA THR A 82 -4.26 10.74 -12.26
C THR A 82 -5.27 9.76 -11.65
N ALA A 83 -5.02 8.45 -11.77
CA ALA A 83 -5.88 7.42 -11.19
C ALA A 83 -5.90 7.50 -9.66
N THR A 84 -4.75 7.76 -9.03
CA THR A 84 -4.64 7.94 -7.58
C THR A 84 -5.47 9.14 -7.09
N ILE A 85 -5.35 10.28 -7.76
CA ILE A 85 -6.12 11.50 -7.42
C ILE A 85 -7.63 11.25 -7.57
N LYS A 86 -8.06 10.69 -8.71
CA LYS A 86 -9.48 10.38 -8.95
C LYS A 86 -10.05 9.37 -7.97
N THR A 87 -9.24 8.38 -7.58
CA THR A 87 -9.65 7.36 -6.62
C THR A 87 -9.82 7.96 -5.23
N LYS A 88 -8.90 8.85 -4.82
CA LYS A 88 -9.07 9.62 -3.58
C LYS A 88 -10.38 10.41 -3.58
N GLU A 89 -10.61 11.21 -4.63
CA GLU A 89 -11.83 12.03 -4.74
C GLU A 89 -13.11 11.20 -4.72
N TYR A 90 -13.08 9.97 -5.23
CA TYR A 90 -14.19 9.04 -5.16
C TYR A 90 -14.38 8.48 -3.74
N LEU A 91 -13.30 8.04 -3.10
CA LEU A 91 -13.34 7.44 -1.76
C LEU A 91 -13.74 8.46 -0.68
N GLU A 92 -13.32 9.71 -0.80
CA GLU A 92 -13.71 10.79 0.13
C GLU A 92 -15.21 11.13 0.07
N LYS A 93 -15.93 10.71 -0.98
CA LYS A 93 -17.39 10.89 -1.09
C LYS A 93 -18.19 9.79 -0.39
N LEU A 94 -17.54 8.71 0.02
CA LEU A 94 -18.21 7.60 0.68
C LEU A 94 -18.32 7.87 2.18
N GLU A 95 -19.53 7.79 2.74
CA GLU A 95 -19.76 8.01 4.18
C GLU A 95 -19.05 6.99 5.08
N GLU A 96 -18.66 5.83 4.53
CA GLU A 96 -17.96 4.76 5.24
C GLU A 96 -16.46 5.04 5.44
N VAL A 97 -15.90 6.06 4.77
CA VAL A 97 -14.47 6.36 4.78
C VAL A 97 -14.20 7.61 5.60
N GLU A 98 -13.49 7.46 6.73
CA GLU A 98 -13.15 8.58 7.62
C GLU A 98 -12.12 9.55 7.00
N SER A 99 -11.08 9.02 6.37
CA SER A 99 -10.06 9.83 5.71
C SER A 99 -9.32 9.05 4.62
N VAL A 100 -8.84 9.78 3.60
CA VAL A 100 -8.02 9.23 2.53
C VAL A 100 -6.74 10.05 2.40
N LEU A 101 -5.62 9.40 2.66
CA LEU A 101 -4.29 9.99 2.55
C LEU A 101 -3.60 9.47 1.30
N ILE A 102 -3.22 10.36 0.39
CA ILE A 102 -2.23 10.05 -0.65
C ILE A 102 -0.88 10.41 -0.06
N GLU A 103 -0.34 9.50 0.74
CA GLU A 103 1.02 9.62 1.22
C GLU A 103 1.83 8.48 0.63
N LYS A 104 2.94 8.84 -0.01
CA LYS A 104 4.10 7.96 -0.08
C LYS A 104 4.91 8.28 1.17
N PRO A 105 4.85 7.48 2.25
CA PRO A 105 5.51 7.81 3.51
C PRO A 105 6.97 8.19 3.25
N GLY A 106 7.37 9.38 3.71
CA GLY A 106 8.72 9.93 3.53
C GLY A 106 9.00 10.62 2.19
N TYR A 107 8.15 10.51 1.16
CA TYR A 107 8.45 11.03 -0.18
C TYR A 107 8.60 12.54 -0.23
N ASP A 108 7.85 13.30 0.55
CA ASP A 108 7.99 14.77 0.60
C ASP A 108 9.35 15.20 1.18
N PHE A 109 9.83 14.47 2.19
CA PHE A 109 11.16 14.67 2.73
C PHE A 109 12.22 14.28 1.69
N PHE A 110 12.02 13.13 1.02
CA PHE A 110 12.91 12.67 -0.04
C PHE A 110 12.96 13.64 -1.23
N ASP A 111 11.84 14.20 -1.69
CA ASP A 111 11.82 15.11 -2.84
C ASP A 111 12.46 16.45 -2.49
N LYS A 112 12.18 17.00 -1.29
CA LYS A 112 12.83 18.23 -0.81
C LYS A 112 14.32 18.04 -0.54
N SER A 113 14.71 16.85 -0.10
CA SER A 113 16.08 16.52 0.31
C SER A 113 16.85 15.71 -0.73
N LYS A 114 16.31 15.50 -1.94
CA LYS A 114 16.88 14.57 -2.92
C LYS A 114 18.35 14.83 -3.22
N PHE A 115 18.74 16.11 -3.24
CA PHE A 115 20.12 16.52 -3.49
C PHE A 115 21.05 16.28 -2.30
N MET A 116 20.54 16.17 -1.07
CA MET A 116 21.34 15.80 0.10
C MET A 116 21.67 14.30 0.15
N LEU A 117 20.95 13.50 -0.62
CA LEU A 117 21.14 12.05 -0.71
C LEU A 117 22.07 11.66 -1.88
N VAL A 118 22.41 12.61 -2.76
CA VAL A 118 23.32 12.41 -3.87
C VAL A 118 24.76 12.61 -3.38
N GLY A 119 25.68 11.76 -3.85
CA GLY A 119 27.10 11.89 -3.52
C GLY A 119 27.67 13.26 -3.94
N LEU A 120 28.59 13.80 -3.14
CA LEU A 120 29.13 15.15 -3.34
C LEU A 120 29.71 15.36 -4.76
N ASN A 121 30.42 14.37 -5.28
CA ASN A 121 31.01 14.40 -6.63
C ASN A 121 29.95 14.54 -7.72
N ASP A 122 28.80 13.89 -7.55
CA ASP A 122 27.73 13.88 -8.53
C ASP A 122 26.86 15.12 -8.42
N LEU A 123 26.74 15.70 -7.23
CA LEU A 123 26.13 17.00 -7.03
C LEU A 123 26.92 18.10 -7.79
N TYR A 124 28.25 18.04 -7.81
CA TYR A 124 29.07 18.94 -8.62
C TYR A 124 28.82 18.77 -10.12
N LYS A 125 28.76 17.53 -10.61
CA LYS A 125 28.45 17.26 -12.03
C LYS A 125 27.08 17.79 -12.43
N ILE A 126 26.05 17.55 -11.60
CA ILE A 126 24.69 18.05 -11.84
C ILE A 126 24.68 19.58 -11.87
N LYS A 127 25.38 20.23 -10.94
CA LYS A 127 25.51 21.69 -10.89
C LYS A 127 26.15 22.23 -12.17
N ASP A 128 27.23 21.63 -12.64
CA ASP A 128 27.96 22.10 -13.83
C ASP A 128 27.14 21.87 -15.11
N GLN A 129 26.47 20.72 -15.25
CA GLN A 129 25.53 20.46 -16.35
C GLN A 129 24.37 21.46 -16.36
N LEU A 130 23.77 21.74 -15.20
CA LEU A 130 22.68 22.71 -15.08
C LEU A 130 23.16 24.13 -15.46
N LYS A 131 24.38 24.50 -15.05
CA LYS A 131 25.00 25.78 -15.41
C LYS A 131 25.23 25.89 -16.92
N LYS A 132 25.76 24.83 -17.56
CA LYS A 132 25.90 24.77 -19.03
C LYS A 132 24.55 24.92 -19.73
N GLN A 133 23.51 24.21 -19.28
CA GLN A 133 22.16 24.34 -19.87
C GLN A 133 21.54 25.73 -19.69
N ILE A 134 21.73 26.36 -18.51
CA ILE A 134 21.25 27.72 -18.25
C ILE A 134 21.98 28.72 -19.16
N HIS A 135 23.30 28.58 -19.30
CA HIS A 135 24.09 29.44 -20.19
C HIS A 135 23.68 29.24 -21.65
N LYS A 136 23.49 28.00 -22.10
CA LYS A 136 22.99 27.67 -23.44
C LYS A 136 21.61 28.27 -23.69
N LYS A 137 20.67 28.18 -22.74
CA LYS A 137 19.35 28.84 -22.85
C LYS A 137 19.42 30.36 -22.82
N LYS A 138 20.33 30.96 -22.04
CA LYS A 138 20.50 32.42 -21.94
C LYS A 138 21.17 33.02 -23.18
N LEU A 139 22.14 32.32 -23.74
CA LEU A 139 22.92 32.76 -24.91
C LEU A 139 22.27 32.35 -26.24
N GLY A 140 21.27 31.46 -26.21
CA GLY A 140 20.50 31.06 -27.39
C GLY A 140 21.40 30.53 -28.51
N GLY A 141 21.23 31.07 -29.72
CA GLY A 141 22.06 30.73 -30.89
C GLY A 141 23.48 31.33 -30.89
N LEU A 142 23.86 32.09 -29.87
CA LEU A 142 25.21 32.68 -29.72
C LEU A 142 26.12 31.86 -28.79
N TYR A 143 25.66 30.71 -28.29
CA TYR A 143 26.47 29.82 -27.47
C TYR A 143 27.47 29.08 -28.37
N ILE A 144 28.74 29.51 -28.33
CA ILE A 144 29.87 28.82 -28.95
C ILE A 144 30.57 28.07 -27.82
N ASP A 145 30.42 26.74 -27.81
CA ASP A 145 31.19 25.88 -26.93
C ASP A 145 32.51 25.52 -27.64
N PHE A 146 33.64 25.90 -27.05
CA PHE A 146 34.96 25.60 -27.60
C PHE A 146 35.49 24.23 -27.14
N GLU A 147 34.72 23.49 -26.32
CA GLU A 147 35.07 22.13 -25.85
C GLU A 147 34.54 21.01 -26.77
N ASP A 148 33.73 21.32 -27.79
CA ASP A 148 33.02 20.34 -28.63
C ASP A 148 33.85 19.78 -29.81
N ASP A 149 35.15 20.14 -29.90
CA ASP A 149 36.05 19.75 -30.99
C ASP A 149 36.80 18.42 -30.73
N SER A 150 36.56 17.79 -29.58
CA SER A 150 37.02 16.43 -29.28
C SER A 150 35.82 15.48 -29.30
N GLY A 151 35.73 14.63 -30.34
CA GLY A 151 34.58 13.76 -30.68
C GLY A 151 34.14 12.69 -29.67
N GLU A 152 34.19 12.96 -28.36
CA GLU A 152 33.48 12.20 -27.33
C GLU A 152 32.03 12.66 -27.26
N LYS A 153 31.09 11.73 -27.47
CA LYS A 153 29.64 12.01 -27.37
C LYS A 153 29.33 12.57 -25.98
N GLU A 154 28.90 13.83 -25.93
CA GLU A 154 28.45 14.50 -24.70
C GLU A 154 27.34 13.65 -24.03
N LYS A 155 27.64 13.06 -22.86
CA LYS A 155 26.64 12.28 -22.11
C LYS A 155 25.51 13.22 -21.70
N THR A 156 24.29 12.94 -22.17
CA THR A 156 23.14 13.81 -21.89
C THR A 156 22.71 13.62 -20.42
N PHE A 157 22.04 14.63 -19.85
CA PHE A 157 21.47 14.55 -18.51
C PHE A 157 20.55 13.32 -18.33
N GLU A 158 19.82 12.94 -19.38
CA GLU A 158 18.99 11.74 -19.43
C GLU A 158 19.82 10.44 -19.34
N ASP A 159 21.00 10.38 -19.96
CA ASP A 159 21.91 9.22 -19.85
C ASP A 159 22.46 9.08 -18.44
N SER A 160 22.74 10.21 -17.78
CA SER A 160 23.21 10.21 -16.39
C SER A 160 22.08 9.73 -15.45
N ILE A 161 20.84 10.16 -15.65
CA ILE A 161 19.69 9.67 -14.87
C ILE A 161 19.47 8.16 -15.08
N LYS A 162 19.65 7.67 -16.31
CA LYS A 162 19.51 6.25 -16.64
C LYS A 162 20.58 5.39 -15.94
N GLU A 163 21.85 5.81 -15.99
CA GLU A 163 22.96 5.14 -15.29
C GLU A 163 22.71 5.08 -13.77
N TYR A 164 22.17 6.17 -13.21
CA TYR A 164 21.76 6.23 -11.82
C TYR A 164 20.63 5.23 -11.49
N ARG A 165 19.57 5.20 -12.30
CA ARG A 165 18.45 4.28 -12.10
C ARG A 165 18.91 2.82 -12.12
N GLU A 166 19.79 2.46 -13.05
CA GLU A 166 20.33 1.11 -13.20
C GLU A 166 21.21 0.67 -12.02
N ARG A 167 22.04 1.57 -11.48
CA ARG A 167 22.84 1.29 -10.27
C ARG A 167 21.96 1.00 -9.05
N PHE A 168 20.92 1.80 -8.81
CA PHE A 168 20.08 1.66 -7.62
C PHE A 168 19.07 0.51 -7.71
N THR A 169 18.61 0.11 -8.90
CA THR A 169 17.78 -1.09 -9.05
C THR A 169 18.57 -2.38 -8.83
N THR A 170 19.86 -2.39 -9.13
CA THR A 170 20.72 -3.58 -8.99
C THR A 170 21.20 -3.77 -7.55
N SER A 171 21.39 -2.68 -6.80
CA SER A 171 21.77 -2.74 -5.37
C SER A 171 20.61 -2.95 -4.39
N GLY A 172 19.36 -2.99 -4.87
CA GLY A 172 18.16 -3.26 -4.05
C GLY A 172 17.72 -4.74 -4.01
N ILE A 173 18.48 -5.63 -4.68
CA ILE A 173 18.27 -7.08 -4.67
C ILE A 173 19.54 -7.72 -4.09
N SER A 174 19.77 -7.52 -2.80
CA SER A 174 20.75 -8.29 -2.01
C SER A 174 20.40 -8.18 -0.54
#